data_AF-A0A6I6JY01-F1
#
_entry.id   AF-A0A6I6JY01-F1
#
_cell.length_a   1.000
_cell.length_b   1.000
_cell.length_c   1.000
_cell.angle_alpha   90.00
_cell.angle_beta   90.00
_cell.angle_gamma   90.00
#
_symmetry.space_group_name_H-M   'P 1'
#
loop_
_entity.id
_entity.type
_entity.pdbx_description
1 polymer ?
#
loop_
_entity_poly.entity_id
_entity_poly.type
_entity_poly.pdbx_seq_one_letter_code
_entity_poly.pdbx_strand_id
1 'polypeptide(L)'
;MTDDDRLLLNDLKANVQQLFSEYERLTTEKKLLENKVEALKNEIELLEQARTDLSRNNEQLEIANQILSGSDENRNAKQKINRLIREIDKCIALLNK
;
A
#
# COMPACT_ATOMS: atom_id res chain seq x y z
N MET A 1 -49.66 -33.63 -27.29
CA MET A 1 -49.31 -32.59 -26.32
C MET A 1 -50.56 -31.79 -26.04
N THR A 2 -50.94 -31.69 -24.78
CA THR A 2 -52.05 -30.85 -24.34
C THR A 2 -51.61 -29.38 -24.30
N ASP A 3 -52.56 -28.44 -24.30
CA ASP A 3 -52.23 -27.02 -24.19
C ASP A 3 -51.63 -26.67 -22.82
N ASP A 4 -51.98 -27.42 -21.77
CA ASP A 4 -51.36 -27.32 -20.44
C ASP A 4 -49.87 -27.70 -20.46
N ASP A 5 -49.50 -28.76 -21.20
CA ASP A 5 -48.08 -29.14 -21.37
C ASP A 5 -47.27 -28.02 -22.02
N ARG A 6 -47.87 -27.28 -22.96
CA ARG A 6 -47.22 -26.16 -23.65
C ARG A 6 -47.02 -24.95 -22.74
N LEU A 7 -47.99 -24.65 -21.89
CA LEU A 7 -47.89 -23.56 -20.91
C LEU A 7 -46.77 -23.84 -19.90
N LEU A 8 -46.73 -25.06 -19.34
CA LEU A 8 -45.67 -25.47 -18.41
C LEU A 8 -44.27 -25.40 -19.04
N LEU A 9 -44.13 -25.79 -20.31
CA LEU A 9 -42.87 -25.70 -21.05
C LEU A 9 -42.42 -24.26 -21.26
N ASN A 10 -43.36 -23.34 -21.53
CA ASN A 10 -43.06 -21.93 -21.69
C ASN A 10 -42.64 -21.27 -20.38
N ASP A 11 -43.31 -21.60 -19.28
CA ASP A 11 -42.95 -21.09 -17.94
C ASP A 11 -41.59 -21.61 -17.50
N LEU A 12 -41.30 -22.90 -17.74
CA LEU A 12 -39.99 -23.48 -17.47
C LEU A 12 -38.90 -22.77 -18.29
N LYS A 13 -39.15 -22.51 -19.58
CA LYS A 13 -38.22 -21.79 -20.44
C LYS A 13 -37.95 -20.37 -19.92
N ALA A 14 -38.99 -19.65 -19.51
CA ALA A 14 -38.86 -18.30 -18.96
C ALA A 14 -38.04 -18.30 -17.66
N ASN A 15 -38.33 -19.23 -16.74
CA ASN A 15 -37.60 -19.37 -15.48
C ASN A 15 -36.13 -19.73 -15.70
N VAL A 16 -35.83 -20.61 -16.65
CA VAL A 16 -34.44 -20.96 -17.01
C VAL A 16 -33.71 -19.76 -17.61
N GLN A 17 -34.36 -19.00 -18.50
CA GLN A 17 -33.77 -17.78 -19.06
C GLN A 17 -33.48 -16.73 -17.98
N GLN A 18 -34.40 -16.54 -17.04
CA GLN A 18 -34.20 -15.63 -15.91
C GLN A 18 -33.03 -16.10 -15.03
N LEU A 19 -32.93 -17.40 -14.75
CA LEU A 19 -31.84 -17.97 -13.97
C LEU A 19 -30.48 -17.70 -14.63
N PHE A 20 -30.37 -17.90 -15.95
CA PHE A 20 -29.13 -17.60 -16.67
C PHE A 20 -28.78 -16.11 -16.63
N SER A 21 -29.77 -15.23 -16.80
CA SER A 21 -29.55 -13.78 -16.71
C SER A 21 -29.04 -13.36 -15.33
N GLU A 22 -29.62 -13.88 -14.25
CA GLU A 22 -29.14 -13.58 -12.89
C GLU A 22 -27.75 -14.17 -12.63
N TYR A 23 -27.47 -15.37 -13.15
CA TYR A 23 -26.15 -15.98 -13.05
C TYR A 23 -25.07 -15.14 -13.75
N GLU A 24 -25.33 -14.67 -14.97
CA GLU A 24 -24.40 -13.81 -15.72
C GLU A 24 -24.19 -12.46 -15.02
N ARG A 25 -25.27 -11.89 -14.47
CA ARG A 25 -25.20 -10.66 -13.67
C ARG A 25 -24.30 -10.84 -12.45
N LEU A 26 -24.53 -11.89 -11.66
CA LEU A 26 -23.74 -12.20 -10.47
C LEU A 26 -22.29 -12.51 -10.81
N THR A 27 -22.03 -13.20 -11.92
CA THR A 27 -20.67 -13.50 -12.38
C THR A 27 -19.92 -12.22 -12.75
N THR A 28 -20.59 -11.29 -13.41
CA THR A 28 -20.04 -9.99 -13.78
C THR A 28 -19.78 -9.12 -12.55
N GLU A 29 -20.73 -9.07 -11.62
CA GLU A 29 -20.63 -8.31 -10.37
C GLU A 29 -19.49 -8.85 -9.50
N LYS A 30 -19.37 -10.17 -9.37
CA LYS A 30 -18.27 -10.82 -8.67
C LYS A 30 -16.92 -10.41 -9.26
N LYS A 31 -16.76 -10.49 -10.59
CA LYS A 31 -15.50 -10.11 -11.25
C LYS A 31 -15.16 -8.63 -11.03
N LEU A 32 -16.17 -7.75 -11.06
CA LEU A 32 -15.97 -6.33 -10.80
C LEU A 32 -15.55 -6.07 -9.34
N LEU A 33 -16.16 -6.76 -8.38
CA LEU A 33 -15.78 -6.68 -6.97
C LEU A 33 -14.38 -7.22 -6.72
N GLU A 34 -14.00 -8.35 -7.33
CA GLU A 34 -12.65 -8.91 -7.25
C GLU A 34 -11.60 -7.92 -7.76
N ASN A 35 -11.84 -7.29 -8.92
CA ASN A 35 -10.96 -6.26 -9.45
C ASN A 35 -10.86 -5.03 -8.52
N LYS A 36 -11.98 -4.61 -7.91
CA LYS A 36 -12.00 -3.48 -6.97
C LYS A 36 -11.23 -3.79 -5.69
N VAL A 37 -11.36 -5.01 -5.18
CA VAL A 37 -10.60 -5.48 -4.01
C VAL A 37 -9.10 -5.46 -4.32
N GLU A 38 -8.70 -5.94 -5.49
CA GLU A 38 -7.29 -5.93 -5.88
C GLU A 38 -6.74 -4.51 -6.04
N ALA A 39 -7.49 -3.61 -6.67
CA ALA A 39 -7.11 -2.21 -6.79
C ALA A 39 -6.93 -1.53 -5.41
N LEU A 40 -7.88 -1.76 -4.49
CA LEU A 40 -7.81 -1.19 -3.14
C LEU A 40 -6.64 -1.76 -2.32
N LYS A 41 -6.30 -3.05 -2.48
CA LYS A 41 -5.12 -3.63 -1.83
C LYS A 41 -3.83 -2.95 -2.30
N ASN A 42 -3.68 -2.75 -3.61
CA ASN A 42 -2.52 -2.06 -4.17
C ASN A 42 -2.44 -0.60 -3.68
N GLU A 43 -3.58 0.09 -3.59
CA GLU A 43 -3.64 1.45 -3.06
C GLU A 43 -3.22 1.51 -1.58
N ILE A 44 -3.69 0.56 -0.76
CA ILE A 44 -3.29 0.45 0.64
C ILE A 44 -1.79 0.23 0.77
N GLU A 45 -1.20 -0.68 -0.02
CA GLU A 45 0.24 -0.96 0.02
C GLU A 45 1.06 0.30 -0.33
N LEU A 46 0.65 1.05 -1.36
CA LEU A 46 1.31 2.31 -1.73
C LEU A 46 1.19 3.37 -0.62
N LEU A 47 0.03 3.49 0.02
CA LEU A 47 -0.17 4.43 1.13
C LEU A 47 0.64 4.04 2.36
N GLU A 48 0.79 2.75 2.67
CA GLU A 48 1.62 2.27 3.76
C GLU A 48 3.11 2.53 3.53
N GLN A 49 3.59 2.35 2.29
CA GLN A 49 4.95 2.72 1.90
C GLN A 49 5.17 4.22 2.07
N ALA A 50 4.29 5.05 1.50
CA ALA A 50 4.38 6.50 1.62
C ALA A 50 4.34 6.98 3.09
N ARG A 51 3.49 6.37 3.92
CA ARG A 51 3.42 6.64 5.36
C ARG A 51 4.75 6.31 6.05
N THR A 52 5.35 5.18 5.72
CA THR A 52 6.62 4.73 6.31
C THR A 52 7.75 5.69 5.93
N ASP A 53 7.81 6.10 4.66
CA ASP A 53 8.79 7.07 4.18
C ASP A 53 8.62 8.44 4.86
N LEU A 54 7.38 8.93 4.97
CA LEU A 54 7.09 10.17 5.68
C LEU A 54 7.45 10.09 7.16
N SER A 55 7.17 8.96 7.83
CA SER A 55 7.56 8.74 9.24
C SER A 55 9.08 8.82 9.40
N ARG A 56 9.82 8.14 8.51
CA ARG A 56 11.29 8.17 8.52
C ARG A 56 11.84 9.57 8.27
N ASN A 57 11.26 10.31 7.32
CA ASN A 57 11.66 11.69 7.04
C ASN A 57 11.38 12.60 8.24
N ASN A 58 10.25 12.40 8.93
CA ASN A 58 9.91 13.16 10.12
C ASN A 58 10.88 12.89 11.27
N GLU A 59 11.23 11.62 11.52
CA GLU A 59 12.26 11.25 12.51
C GLU A 59 13.61 11.89 12.19
N GLN A 60 14.02 11.89 10.91
CA GLN A 60 15.25 12.57 10.49
C GLN A 60 15.22 14.07 10.76
N LEU A 61 14.08 14.72 10.50
CA LEU A 61 13.88 16.14 10.78
C LEU A 61 13.89 16.43 12.29
N GLU A 62 13.28 15.58 13.12
CA GLU A 62 13.32 15.72 14.57
C GLU A 62 14.76 15.61 15.09
N ILE A 63 15.54 14.63 14.62
CA ILE A 63 16.95 14.48 14.98
C ILE A 63 17.75 15.71 14.54
N ALA A 64 17.54 16.19 13.30
CA ALA A 64 18.21 17.39 12.80
C ALA A 64 17.86 18.62 13.65
N ASN A 65 16.59 18.79 14.00
CA ASN A 65 16.12 19.88 14.85
C ASN A 65 16.71 19.80 16.26
N GLN A 66 16.80 18.61 16.87
CA GLN A 66 17.46 18.43 18.16
C GLN A 66 18.93 18.84 18.06
N ILE A 67 19.67 18.34 17.07
CA ILE A 67 21.07 18.73 16.85
C ILE A 67 21.21 20.27 16.71
N LEU A 68 20.28 20.94 16.04
CA LEU A 68 20.30 22.38 15.81
C LEU A 68 19.87 23.21 17.04
N SER A 69 18.93 22.75 17.86
CA SER A 69 18.27 23.51 18.94
C SER A 69 19.13 23.80 20.19
N GLY A 70 20.41 23.44 20.18
CA GLY A 70 21.42 24.17 20.96
C GLY A 70 21.36 24.05 22.49
N SER A 71 20.81 22.97 23.06
CA SER A 71 21.07 22.65 24.48
C SER A 71 22.55 22.27 24.68
N ASP A 72 23.07 22.43 25.91
CA ASP A 72 24.48 22.08 26.23
C ASP A 72 24.83 20.60 25.92
N GLU A 73 23.86 19.69 25.99
CA GLU A 73 24.02 18.30 25.55
C GLU A 73 24.20 18.19 24.02
N ASN A 74 23.48 18.98 23.23
CA ASN A 74 23.58 18.95 21.77
C ASN A 74 24.89 19.56 21.25
N ARG A 75 25.51 20.47 22.02
CA ARG A 75 26.85 20.99 21.71
C ARG A 75 27.93 19.91 21.86
N ASN A 76 27.81 19.08 22.90
CA ASN A 76 28.67 17.90 23.09
C ASN A 76 28.42 16.84 22.01
N ALA A 77 27.16 16.60 21.62
CA ALA A 77 26.82 15.67 20.54
C ALA A 77 27.42 16.12 19.19
N LYS A 78 27.29 17.41 18.84
CA LYS A 78 27.94 18.00 17.65
C LYS A 78 29.47 17.82 17.65
N GLN A 79 30.12 18.01 18.80
CA GLN A 79 31.56 17.79 18.90
C GLN A 79 31.96 16.32 18.74
N LYS A 80 31.19 15.38 19.30
CA LYS A 80 31.40 13.93 19.09
C LYS A 80 31.24 13.55 17.62
N ILE A 81 30.19 14.03 16.95
CA ILE A 81 29.96 13.81 15.52
C ILE A 81 31.15 14.33 14.69
N ASN A 82 31.62 15.55 14.96
CA ASN A 82 32.78 16.13 14.26
C ASN A 82 34.10 15.39 14.53
N ARG A 83 34.24 14.66 15.64
CA ARG A 83 35.38 13.78 15.88
C ARG A 83 35.25 12.50 15.06
N LEU A 84 34.07 11.87 15.04
CA LEU A 84 33.81 10.67 14.25
C LEU A 84 34.03 10.91 12.75
N ILE A 85 33.55 12.04 12.21
CA ILE A 85 33.80 12.42 10.80
C ILE A 85 35.31 12.50 10.51
N ARG A 86 36.09 13.12 11.40
CA ARG A 86 37.56 13.20 11.25
C ARG A 86 38.26 11.85 11.33
N GLU A 87 37.75 10.91 12.11
CA GLU A 87 38.27 9.55 12.15
C GLU A 87 37.94 8.78 10.87
N ILE A 88 36.73 8.95 10.33
CA ILE A 88 36.34 8.39 9.04
C ILE A 88 37.25 8.93 7.93
N ASP A 89 37.49 10.25 7.88
CA ASP A 89 38.39 10.85 6.89
C ASP A 89 39.82 10.29 6.99
N LYS A 90 40.33 10.07 8.20
CA LYS A 90 41.63 9.42 8.41
C LYS A 90 41.65 7.99 7.89
N CYS A 91 40.61 7.21 8.15
CA CYS A 91 40.49 5.84 7.64
C CYS A 91 40.39 5.81 6.10
N ILE A 92 39.63 6.73 5.49
CA ILE A 92 39.54 6.87 4.03
C ILE A 92 40.91 7.24 3.43
N ALA A 93 41.65 8.14 4.06
CA ALA A 93 43.00 8.51 3.61
C ALA A 93 44.01 7.35 3.72
N LEU A 94 43.83 6.45 4.69
CA LEU A 94 44.63 5.23 4.82
C LEU A 94 44.27 4.17 3.78
N LEU A 95 43.02 4.15 3.28
CA LEU A 95 42.57 3.25 2.21
C LEU A 95 42.96 3.70 0.80
N ASN A 96 43.22 4.99 0.60
CA ASN A 96 43.68 5.56 -0.67
C ASN A 96 45.21 5.67 -0.79
N LYS A 97 45.94 4.94 0.06
CA LYS A 97 47.38 4.68 -0.03
C LYS A 97 47.61 3.23 -0.43
#